data_AF-A0A7Y1VI27-F1
#
_entry.id   AF-A0A7Y1VI27-F1
#
_cell.length_a   1.000
_cell.length_b   1.000
_cell.length_c   1.000
_cell.angle_alpha   90.00
_cell.angle_beta   90.00
_cell.angle_gamma   90.00
#
_symmetry.space_group_name_H-M   'P 1'
#
loop_
_entity.id
_entity.type
_entity.pdbx_description
1 polymer ?
#
loop_
_entity_poly.entity_id
_entity_poly.type
_entity_poly.pdbx_seq_one_letter_code
_entity_poly.pdbx_strand_id
1 'polypeptide(L)'
;MADFLVAETYEAEVIGIRPGPCEDCIEVTFVMTAGPDEDRLVDQVVSVSPVTDFDPGDRVVIGYRPDVDPDLQYQFFDLQRRSVLAWVAVLFAAAVVLL
;
A
#
# COMPACT_ATOMS: atom_id res chain seq x y z
N MET A 1 -28.01 1.03 -7.69
CA MET A 1 -27.37 -0.25 -7.36
C MET A 1 -25.98 -0.26 -7.98
N ALA A 2 -25.03 0.49 -7.41
CA ALA A 2 -23.67 0.67 -7.97
C ALA A 2 -22.68 1.29 -6.95
N ASP A 3 -22.77 0.94 -5.66
CA ASP A 3 -21.91 1.56 -4.61
C ASP A 3 -21.03 0.55 -3.86
N PHE A 4 -21.08 -0.74 -4.22
CA PHE A 4 -20.43 -1.82 -3.46
C PHE A 4 -18.99 -2.15 -3.93
N LEU A 5 -18.41 -1.38 -4.86
CA LEU A 5 -17.19 -1.81 -5.58
C LEU A 5 -15.95 -0.95 -5.35
N VAL A 6 -16.01 0.11 -4.55
CA VAL A 6 -14.82 0.93 -4.27
C VAL A 6 -14.57 0.89 -2.77
N ALA A 7 -13.69 -0.02 -2.34
CA ALA A 7 -13.06 0.13 -1.04
C ALA A 7 -12.39 1.52 -1.04
N GLU A 8 -12.65 2.32 0.00
CA GLU A 8 -11.89 3.55 0.19
C GLU A 8 -10.41 3.18 0.28
N THR A 9 -9.52 4.02 -0.26
CA THR A 9 -8.09 3.72 -0.22
C THR A 9 -7.36 4.80 0.55
N TYR A 10 -6.44 4.37 1.40
CA TYR A 10 -5.61 5.26 2.21
C TYR A 10 -4.14 4.90 2.06
N GLU A 11 -3.29 5.84 2.45
CA GLU A 11 -1.84 5.64 2.42
C GLU A 11 -1.37 5.01 3.73
N ALA A 12 -0.40 4.12 3.62
CA ALA A 12 0.32 3.55 4.75
C ALA A 12 1.80 3.37 4.39
N GLU A 13 2.62 3.07 5.38
CA GLU A 13 4.05 2.84 5.24
C GLU A 13 4.43 1.49 5.83
N VAL A 14 5.33 0.76 5.15
CA VAL A 14 5.90 -0.49 5.66
C VAL A 14 6.90 -0.18 6.76
N ILE A 15 6.68 -0.68 7.97
CA ILE A 15 7.60 -0.48 9.10
C ILE A 15 8.30 -1.77 9.56
N GLY A 16 7.83 -2.94 9.09
CA GLY A 16 8.41 -4.22 9.49
C GLY A 16 8.04 -5.35 8.55
N ILE A 17 8.96 -6.28 8.37
CA ILE A 17 8.79 -7.48 7.56
C ILE A 17 9.36 -8.66 8.36
N ARG A 18 8.58 -9.73 8.48
CA ARG A 18 8.94 -10.96 9.20
C ARG A 18 8.56 -12.20 8.40
N PRO A 19 9.18 -13.37 8.67
CA PRO A 19 8.71 -14.63 8.10
C PRO A 19 7.25 -14.93 8.50
N GLY A 20 6.42 -15.31 7.52
CA GLY A 20 5.02 -15.66 7.75
C GLY A 20 4.82 -17.11 8.17
N PRO A 21 3.58 -17.51 8.53
CA PRO A 21 3.25 -18.87 8.99
C PRO A 21 3.13 -19.91 7.86
N CYS A 22 3.26 -19.52 6.59
CA CYS A 22 3.18 -20.41 5.42
C CYS A 22 4.48 -20.43 4.59
N GLU A 23 4.63 -21.47 3.77
CA GLU A 23 5.71 -21.56 2.79
C GLU A 23 5.61 -20.41 1.79
N ASP A 24 6.73 -19.72 1.54
CA ASP A 24 6.82 -18.53 0.70
C ASP A 24 5.83 -17.41 1.06
N CYS A 25 5.64 -17.18 2.36
CA CYS A 25 4.86 -16.07 2.89
C CYS A 25 5.69 -15.18 3.81
N ILE A 26 5.38 -13.88 3.81
CA ILE A 26 5.90 -12.90 4.76
C ILE A 26 4.74 -12.25 5.51
N GLU A 27 5.00 -11.86 6.74
CA GLU A 27 4.14 -10.98 7.52
C GLU A 27 4.72 -9.56 7.44
N VAL A 28 3.91 -8.62 6.97
CA VAL A 28 4.28 -7.22 6.81
C VAL A 28 3.47 -6.39 7.79
N THR A 29 4.14 -5.52 8.53
CA THR A 29 3.50 -4.54 9.41
C THR A 29 3.46 -3.19 8.71
N PHE A 30 2.26 -2.67 8.51
CA PHE A 30 2.00 -1.35 7.98
C PHE A 30 1.62 -0.39 9.10
N VAL A 31 2.06 0.87 9.02
CA VAL A 31 1.51 1.98 9.80
C VAL A 31 0.65 2.85 8.89
N MET A 32 -0.60 3.09 9.30
CA MET A 32 -1.51 3.96 8.56
C MET A 32 -1.02 5.41 8.63
N THR A 33 -0.81 6.05 7.48
CA THR A 33 -0.36 7.45 7.40
C THR A 33 -1.46 8.40 6.94
N ALA A 34 -2.66 7.88 6.70
CA ALA A 34 -3.86 8.61 6.33
C ALA A 34 -5.11 7.79 6.64
N GLY A 35 -6.27 8.45 6.66
CA GLY A 35 -7.57 7.80 6.84
C GLY A 35 -8.12 7.94 8.26
N PRO A 36 -9.18 7.19 8.60
CA PRO A 36 -9.86 7.31 9.90
C PRO A 36 -9.02 6.79 11.08
N ASP A 37 -8.09 5.87 10.82
CA ASP A 37 -7.24 5.24 11.83
C ASP A 37 -5.74 5.56 11.61
N GLU A 38 -5.37 6.84 11.51
CA GLU A 38 -3.95 7.23 11.45
C GLU A 38 -3.14 6.67 12.63
N ASP A 39 -1.86 6.35 12.38
CA ASP A 39 -0.92 5.69 13.31
C ASP A 39 -1.30 4.25 13.73
N ARG A 40 -2.39 3.68 13.21
CA ARG A 40 -2.77 2.28 13.46
C ARG A 40 -1.78 1.34 12.79
N LEU A 41 -1.38 0.31 13.53
CA LEU A 41 -0.60 -0.81 12.99
C LEU A 41 -1.52 -1.88 12.42
N VAL A 42 -1.20 -2.35 11.23
CA VAL A 42 -1.91 -3.41 10.52
C VAL A 42 -0.90 -4.46 10.10
N ASP A 43 -1.05 -5.67 10.64
CA ASP A 43 -0.24 -6.82 10.24
C ASP A 43 -0.96 -7.61 9.14
N GLN A 44 -0.23 -7.98 8.10
CA GLN A 44 -0.79 -8.79 7.02
C GLN A 44 0.18 -9.86 6.54
N VAL A 45 -0.35 -11.07 6.41
CA VAL A 45 0.36 -12.16 5.76
C VAL A 45 0.10 -12.09 4.26
N VAL A 46 1.17 -12.01 3.49
CA VAL A 46 1.15 -11.95 2.03
C VAL A 46 2.09 -13.00 1.46
N SER A 47 1.72 -13.56 0.31
CA SER A 47 2.58 -14.47 -0.43
C SER A 47 3.73 -13.69 -1.07
N VAL A 48 4.93 -14.26 -1.03
CA VAL A 48 6.12 -13.71 -1.68
C VAL A 48 5.96 -13.83 -3.19
N SER A 49 6.10 -12.71 -3.88
CA SER A 49 6.00 -12.61 -5.33
C SER A 49 6.77 -11.37 -5.79
N PRO A 50 7.07 -11.23 -7.10
CA PRO A 50 7.75 -10.04 -7.61
C PRO A 50 7.00 -8.71 -7.40
N VAL A 51 5.70 -8.76 -7.06
CA VAL A 51 4.88 -7.57 -6.77
C VAL A 51 4.75 -7.28 -5.27
N THR A 52 5.14 -8.23 -4.41
CA THR A 52 5.13 -8.15 -2.95
C THR A 52 6.55 -8.18 -2.40
N ASP A 53 7.46 -7.53 -3.12
CA ASP A 53 8.82 -7.24 -2.69
C ASP A 53 8.79 -5.90 -1.95
N PHE A 54 8.68 -5.97 -0.62
CA PHE A 54 8.56 -4.80 0.25
C PHE A 54 9.91 -4.47 0.89
N ASP A 55 10.18 -3.19 1.04
CA ASP A 55 11.26 -2.67 1.88
C ASP A 55 10.69 -1.77 2.99
N PRO A 56 11.34 -1.71 4.18
CA PRO A 56 10.98 -0.73 5.19
C PRO A 56 11.04 0.71 4.65
N GLY A 57 9.99 1.48 4.89
CA GLY A 57 9.81 2.83 4.35
C GLY A 57 9.04 2.88 3.03
N ASP A 58 8.69 1.74 2.43
CA ASP A 58 7.84 1.71 1.25
C ASP A 58 6.45 2.25 1.57
N ARG A 59 5.99 3.15 0.70
CA ARG A 59 4.62 3.65 0.77
C ARG A 59 3.71 2.72 0.01
N VAL A 60 2.58 2.40 0.61
CA VAL A 60 1.58 1.50 0.05
C VAL A 60 0.21 2.15 0.07
N VAL A 61 -0.67 1.60 -0.75
CA VAL A 61 -2.08 1.89 -0.78
C VAL A 61 -2.79 0.74 -0.10
N ILE A 62 -3.56 1.06 0.94
CA ILE A 62 -4.36 0.11 1.70
C ILE A 62 -5.83 0.35 1.37
N GLY A 63 -6.55 -0.71 1.00
CA GLY A 63 -8.00 -0.69 0.89
C GLY A 63 -8.66 -0.80 2.26
N TYR A 64 -9.65 0.04 2.49
CA TYR A 64 -10.46 0.11 3.71
C TYR A 64 -11.90 -0.32 3.44
N ARG A 65 -12.39 -1.24 4.27
CA ARG A 65 -13.78 -1.73 4.29
C ARG A 65 -14.34 -1.66 5.71
N PRO A 66 -15.21 -0.69 6.03
CA PRO A 66 -15.74 -0.55 7.39
C PRO A 66 -16.78 -1.61 7.75
N ASP A 67 -17.37 -2.29 6.77
CA ASP A 67 -18.48 -3.24 6.91
C ASP A 67 -18.04 -4.67 7.25
N VAL A 68 -16.74 -4.93 7.26
CA VAL A 68 -16.17 -6.25 7.59
C VAL A 68 -15.61 -6.29 9.01
N ASP A 69 -15.25 -7.50 9.45
CA ASP A 69 -14.60 -7.73 10.74
C ASP A 69 -13.40 -6.78 10.95
N PRO A 70 -13.22 -6.17 12.13
CA PRO A 70 -12.15 -5.21 12.43
C PRO A 70 -10.75 -5.63 11.99
N ASP A 71 -10.47 -6.93 11.99
CA ASP A 71 -9.16 -7.48 11.60
C ASP A 71 -8.98 -7.58 10.08
N LEU A 72 -10.07 -7.49 9.31
CA LEU A 72 -10.11 -7.60 7.84
C LEU A 72 -10.43 -6.27 7.14
N GLN A 73 -10.61 -5.19 7.90
CA GLN A 73 -10.99 -3.89 7.36
C GLN A 73 -9.90 -3.29 6.48
N TYR A 74 -8.64 -3.61 6.74
CA TYR A 74 -7.49 -3.09 6.02
C TYR A 74 -6.82 -4.19 5.21
N GLN A 75 -6.69 -3.98 3.90
CA GLN A 75 -6.04 -4.92 3.00
C GLN A 75 -5.01 -4.23 2.10
N PHE A 76 -3.83 -4.82 1.93
CA PHE A 76 -2.87 -4.34 0.94
C PHE A 76 -3.51 -4.33 -0.44
N PHE A 77 -3.40 -3.21 -1.15
CA PHE A 77 -3.95 -3.04 -2.49
C PHE A 77 -2.86 -2.91 -3.54
N ASP A 78 -1.94 -1.95 -3.38
CA ASP A 78 -0.82 -1.71 -4.31
C ASP A 78 0.32 -0.90 -3.66
N LEU A 79 1.48 -0.84 -4.30
CA LEU A 79 2.58 0.07 -3.97
C LEU A 79 2.29 1.51 -4.44
N GLN A 80 2.65 2.50 -3.63
CA GLN A 80 2.43 3.91 -3.96
C GLN A 80 3.54 4.44 -4.88
N ARG A 81 3.24 4.59 -6.18
CA ARG A 81 4.22 5.00 -7.21
C ARG A 81 4.20 6.49 -7.57
N ARG A 82 3.45 7.32 -6.83
CA ARG A 82 3.27 8.75 -7.11
C ARG A 82 4.59 9.51 -7.22
N SER A 83 5.58 9.22 -6.37
CA SER A 83 6.88 9.89 -6.37
C SER A 83 7.65 9.66 -7.67
N VAL A 84 7.74 8.39 -8.11
CA VAL A 84 8.40 8.00 -9.36
C VAL A 84 7.67 8.62 -10.56
N LEU A 85 6.34 8.56 -10.58
CA LEU A 85 5.53 9.16 -11.64
C LEU A 85 5.71 10.68 -11.72
N ALA A 86 5.82 11.36 -10.57
CA ALA A 86 6.08 12.80 -10.52
C ALA A 86 7.45 13.13 -11.13
N TRP A 87 8.50 12.37 -10.80
CA TRP A 87 9.82 12.55 -11.41
C TRP A 87 9.80 12.35 -12.92
N VAL A 88 9.14 11.29 -13.40
CA VAL A 88 8.99 11.03 -14.84
C VAL A 88 8.25 12.17 -15.52
N ALA A 89 7.17 12.67 -14.92
CA ALA A 89 6.42 13.80 -15.44
C ALA A 89 7.27 15.09 -15.53
N VAL A 90 8.08 15.38 -14.52
CA VAL A 90 9.00 16.53 -14.50
C VAL A 90 10.06 16.39 -15.60
N LEU A 91 10.68 15.21 -15.73
CA LEU A 91 11.68 14.94 -16.78
C LEU A 91 11.08 15.06 -18.18
N PHE A 92 9.88 14.53 -18.38
CA PHE A 92 9.15 14.65 -19.62
C PHE A 92 8.86 16.12 -19.97
N ALA A 93 8.33 16.90 -19.03
CA ALA A 93 8.07 18.32 -19.23
C ALA A 93 9.36 19.10 -19.57
N ALA A 94 10.47 18.79 -18.90
CA ALA A 94 11.76 19.41 -19.21
C ALA A 94 12.23 19.09 -20.64
N ALA A 95 12.10 17.83 -21.08
CA ALA A 95 12.46 17.44 -22.44
C ALA A 95 11.60 18.16 -23.50
N VAL A 96 10.30 18.32 -23.24
CA VAL A 96 9.38 19.03 -24.15
C VAL A 96 9.71 20.51 -24.28
N VAL A 97 10.20 21.16 -23.21
CA VAL A 97 10.52 22.60 -23.23
C VAL A 97 11.89 22.87 -23.87
N LEU A 98 12.83 21.92 -23.77
CA LEU A 98 14.21 22.08 -24.24
C LEU A 98 14.43 21.67 -25.71
N LEU A 99 13.50 20.92 -26.31
CA LEU A 99 13.52 20.47 -27.71
C LEU A 99 12.63 21.35 -28.59
#